data_AF-A0A538CUS3-F1
#
_entry.id   AF-A0A538CUS3-F1
#
_cell.length_a   1.000
_cell.length_b   1.000
_cell.length_c   1.000
_cell.angle_alpha   90.00
_cell.angle_beta   90.00
_cell.angle_gamma   90.00
#
_symmetry.space_group_name_H-M   'P 1'
#
loop_
_entity.id
_entity.type
_entity.pdbx_description
1 polymer ?
#
loop_
_entity_poly.entity_id
_entity_poly.type
_entity_poly.pdbx_seq_one_letter_code
_entity_poly.pdbx_strand_id
1 'polypeptide(L)' 'MDHSDASPAVRCLECQFAWHSGVMAEGLRLLGSCPKCGGELAFAASEPAYRTGETGNMDLRAPHLVLGVPRR' A
#
# COMPACT_ATOMS: atom_id res chain seq x y z
N MET A 1 -30.08 16.28 10.17
CA MET A 1 -29.27 15.37 9.35
C MET A 1 -27.88 15.30 9.98
N ASP A 2 -27.66 14.25 10.77
CA ASP A 2 -26.38 13.90 11.38
C ASP A 2 -25.25 13.99 10.35
N HIS A 3 -24.23 14.78 10.67
CA HIS A 3 -22.98 14.75 9.92
C HIS A 3 -22.33 13.42 10.28
N SER A 4 -22.41 12.46 9.36
CA SER A 4 -21.75 11.15 9.47
C SER A 4 -20.29 11.36 9.85
N ASP A 5 -20.00 11.10 11.13
CA ASP A 5 -18.66 11.04 11.70
C ASP A 5 -17.97 9.82 11.08
N ALA A 6 -17.46 10.02 9.86
CA ALA A 6 -16.71 9.01 9.16
C ALA A 6 -15.44 8.76 9.97
N SER A 7 -15.45 7.66 10.73
CA SER A 7 -14.32 7.23 11.55
C SER A 7 -13.02 7.29 10.74
N PRO A 8 -11.93 7.82 11.32
CA PRO A 8 -10.70 8.05 10.59
C PRO A 8 -10.15 6.73 10.04
N ALA A 9 -9.66 6.78 8.81
CA ALA A 9 -9.05 5.63 8.14
C ALA A 9 -7.74 5.20 8.83
N VAL A 10 -6.98 6.15 9.36
CA VAL A 10 -5.76 5.91 10.16
C VAL A 10 -5.66 6.91 11.30
N ARG A 11 -5.15 6.48 12.45
CA ARG A 11 -4.79 7.33 13.58
C ARG A 11 -3.42 6.94 14.13
N CYS A 12 -2.57 7.92 14.42
CA CYS A 12 -1.33 7.70 15.17
C CYS A 12 -1.65 7.56 16.67
N LEU A 13 -1.05 6.57 17.33
CA LEU A 13 -1.34 6.28 18.75
C LEU A 13 -0.65 7.25 19.71
N GLU A 14 0.39 7.96 19.25
CA GLU A 14 1.22 8.84 20.05
C GLU A 14 0.80 10.29 19.87
N CYS A 15 0.89 10.82 18.64
CA CYS A 15 0.56 12.22 18.37
C CYS A 15 -0.93 12.46 18.06
N GLN A 16 -1.74 11.40 18.06
CA GLN A 16 -3.19 11.41 17.84
C GLN A 16 -3.64 12.02 16.50
N PHE A 17 -2.71 12.25 15.58
CA PHE A 17 -3.04 12.75 14.26
C PHE A 17 -3.86 11.72 13.49
N ALA A 18 -4.91 12.19 12.81
CA ALA A 18 -5.87 11.35 12.10
C ALA A 18 -5.88 11.65 10.60
N TRP A 19 -5.99 10.60 9.81
CA TRP A 19 -6.14 10.67 8.36
C TRP A 19 -7.44 10.00 7.96
N HIS A 20 -8.18 10.65 7.06
CA HIS A 20 -9.52 10.19 6.63
C HIS A 20 -9.52 9.64 5.19
N SER A 21 -8.44 9.82 4.43
CA SER A 21 -8.34 9.33 3.05
C SER A 21 -7.87 7.89 3.00
N GLY A 22 -8.61 7.02 2.30
CA GLY A 22 -8.22 5.63 2.07
C GLY A 22 -6.90 5.48 1.29
N VAL A 23 -6.67 6.34 0.29
CA VAL A 23 -5.41 6.36 -0.46
C VAL A 23 -4.23 6.70 0.45
N MET A 24 -4.45 7.63 1.38
CA MET A 24 -3.42 8.00 2.35
C MET A 24 -3.17 6.89 3.37
N ALA A 25 -4.22 6.18 3.78
CA ALA A 25 -4.09 5.01 4.62
C ALA A 25 -3.22 3.93 3.97
N GLU A 26 -3.38 3.69 2.68
CA GLU A 26 -2.55 2.73 1.94
C GLU A 26 -1.07 3.16 1.89
N GLY A 27 -0.80 4.43 1.59
CA GLY A 27 0.57 4.96 1.66
C GLY A 27 1.20 4.84 3.05
N LEU A 28 0.40 5.06 4.10
CA LEU A 28 0.84 4.93 5.49
C LEU A 28 1.11 3.47 5.90
N ARG A 29 0.39 2.49 5.33
CA ARG A 29 0.69 1.06 5.54
C ARG A 29 2.08 0.70 5.01
N LEU A 30 2.50 1.30 3.90
CA LEU A 30 3.83 1.07 3.32
C LEU A 30 4.95 1.73 4.15
N LEU A 31 4.68 2.90 4.73
CA LEU A 31 5.64 3.60 5.60
C LEU A 31 5.82 2.89 6.96
N GLY A 32 4.77 2.27 7.49
CA GLY A 32 4.79 1.52 8.75
C GLY A 32 4.91 2.38 10.03
N SER A 33 5.11 3.69 9.91
CA SER A 33 5.19 4.62 11.04
C SER A 33 4.63 6.00 10.71
N CYS A 34 4.30 6.77 11.76
CA CYS A 34 3.76 8.11 11.63
C CYS A 34 4.79 9.08 11.05
N PRO A 35 4.55 9.72 9.89
CA PRO A 35 5.51 10.63 9.27
C PRO A 35 5.72 11.93 10.07
N LYS A 36 4.85 12.21 11.06
CA LYS A 36 4.99 13.38 11.94
C LYS A 36 5.91 13.14 13.13
N CYS A 37 5.89 11.94 13.72
CA CYS A 37 6.54 11.68 15.01
C CYS A 37 7.27 10.34 15.11
N GLY A 38 7.18 9.48 14.09
CA GLY A 38 7.76 8.13 14.07
C GLY A 38 6.99 7.09 14.88
N GLY A 39 5.83 7.44 15.47
CA GLY A 39 5.01 6.54 16.28
C GLY A 39 4.19 5.51 15.50
N GLU A 40 3.52 4.63 16.23
CA GLU A 40 2.68 3.55 15.73
C GLU A 40 1.36 4.05 15.14
N LEU A 41 0.88 3.35 14.10
CA LEU A 41 -0.32 3.69 13.36
C LEU A 41 -1.40 2.62 13.54
N ALA A 42 -2.59 3.04 13.97
CA ALA A 42 -3.78 2.22 13.99
C ALA A 42 -4.63 2.48 12.73
N PHE A 43 -4.90 1.43 11.97
CA PHE A 43 -5.69 1.49 10.74
C PHE A 43 -7.11 1.00 11.02
N ALA A 44 -8.11 1.70 10.48
CA ALA A 44 -9.47 1.18 10.47
C ALA A 44 -9.51 -0.15 9.72
N ALA A 45 -10.33 -1.08 10.18
CA ALA A 45 -10.58 -2.36 9.53
C ALA A 45 -11.39 -2.15 8.25
N SER A 46 -10.81 -1.47 7.26
CA SER A 46 -11.27 -1.53 5.88
C SER A 46 -10.51 -2.66 5.22
N GLU A 47 -11.28 -3.66 4.78
CA GLU A 47 -10.88 -4.86 4.04
C GLU A 47 -9.62 -4.61 3.21
N PRO A 48 -8.65 -5.54 3.21
CA PRO A 48 -7.41 -5.39 2.46
C PRO A 48 -7.73 -5.32 0.95
N ALA A 49 -7.86 -4.10 0.43
CA ALA A 49 -8.03 -3.83 -1.00
C ALA A 49 -6.67 -3.87 -1.73
N TYR A 50 -5.90 -4.93 -1.49
CA TYR A 50 -4.99 -5.45 -2.49
C TYR A 50 -4.77 -6.92 -2.13
N ARG A 51 -5.59 -7.80 -2.73
CA ARG A 51 -5.06 -9.12 -3.08
C ARG A 51 -3.84 -8.79 -3.93
N THR A 52 -2.66 -8.93 -3.34
CA THR A 52 -1.42 -9.11 -4.09
C THR A 52 -1.80 -10.09 -5.17
N GLY A 53 -1.97 -9.59 -6.41
CA GLY A 53 -2.10 -10.45 -7.56
C GLY A 53 -0.94 -11.41 -7.40
N GLU A 54 -1.27 -12.68 -7.21
CA GLU A 54 -0.33 -13.78 -7.18
C GLU A 54 0.74 -13.41 -8.20
N THR A 55 1.97 -13.26 -7.74
CA THR A 55 3.12 -13.23 -8.62
C THR A 55 3.05 -14.54 -9.36
N GLY A 56 2.35 -14.51 -10.51
CA GLY A 56 2.34 -15.56 -11.47
C GLY A 56 3.80 -15.88 -11.68
N ASN A 57 4.11 -17.15 -11.49
CA ASN A 57 5.37 -17.75 -11.81
C ASN A 57 5.64 -17.50 -13.31
N MET A 58 6.11 -16.29 -13.63
CA MET A 58 6.45 -15.88 -14.98
C MET A 58 7.92 -16.20 -15.15
N ASP A 59 8.12 -17.49 -15.34
CA ASP A 59 9.32 -18.10 -15.87
C ASP A 59 9.96 -17.20 -16.96
N LEU A 60 11.14 -16.67 -16.64
CA LEU A 60 12.29 -16.55 -17.52
C LEU A 60 12.02 -16.13 -18.99
N ARG A 61 11.71 -14.85 -19.23
CA ARG A 61 12.01 -14.24 -20.54
C ARG A 61 13.39 -13.58 -20.51
N ALA A 62 14.39 -14.43 -20.67
CA ALA A 62 15.76 -14.11 -21.00
C ALA A 62 15.89 -12.94 -22.02
N PRO A 63 16.43 -11.78 -21.63
CA PRO A 63 16.61 -10.64 -22.56
C PRO A 63 17.58 -10.96 -23.71
N HIS A 64 18.40 -12.02 -23.57
CA HIS A 64 19.33 -12.49 -24.59
C HIS A 64 18.67 -13.19 -25.79
N LEU A 65 17.35 -13.41 -25.78
CA LEU A 65 16.61 -13.96 -26.93
C LEU A 65 16.11 -12.89 -27.92
N VAL A 66 16.33 -11.60 -27.64
CA VAL A 66 15.88 -10.47 -28.50
C VAL A 66 16.85 -10.18 -29.65
N LEU A 67 18.10 -10.62 -29.56
CA LEU A 67 19.10 -10.46 -30.63
C LEU A 67 19.24 -11.79 -31.35
N GLY A 68 18.43 -11.99 -32.39
CA GLY A 68 18.35 -13.23 -33.16
C GLY A 68 19.73 -13.78 -33.55
N VAL A 69 19.87 -15.11 -33.46
CA VAL A 69 21.10 -15.81 -33.83
C VAL A 69 21.35 -15.67 -35.34
N PRO A 70 22.50 -15.12 -35.79
CA PRO A 70 22.80 -15.03 -37.21
C PRO A 70 22.99 -16.44 -37.79
N ARG A 71 22.28 -16.74 -38.89
CA ARG A 71 22.47 -17.97 -39.67
C ARG A 71 23.65 -17.77 -40.62
N ARG A 72 24.58 -18.73 -40.64
CA ARG A 72 25.66 -18.84 -41.64
C ARG A 72 25.11 -19.32 -42.97
#